data_AF-A0A7S3BCQ6-F1
#
_entry.id   AF-A0A7S3BCQ6-F1
#
_cell.length_a   1.000
_cell.length_b   1.000
_cell.length_c   1.000
_cell.angle_alpha   90.00
_cell.angle_beta   90.00
_cell.angle_gamma   90.00
#
_symmetry.space_group_name_H-M   'P 1'
#
loop_
_entity.id
_entity.type
_entity.pdbx_description
1 polymer ?
#
loop_
_entity_poly.entity_id
_entity_poly.type
_entity_poly.pdbx_seq_one_letter_code
_entity_poly.pdbx_strand_id
1 'polypeptide(L)'
;QSDAAWLTGDGAGRGGPAQEMLLRTGMQYHWHNENALGEPYASFDEYLAALTQKRRNAVRKEMRQVARAGYTCRRLRGHEITPELWRRFFDFYLDTTERKWGQ
;
A
#
# COMPACT_ATOMS: atom_id res chain seq x y z
N GLN A 1 -10.59 36.66 11.71
CA GLN A 1 -9.75 36.25 12.85
C GLN A 1 -9.60 34.75 12.75
N SER A 2 -8.44 34.32 12.27
CA SER A 2 -8.03 32.92 12.14
C SER A 2 -7.26 32.58 13.39
N ASP A 3 -7.71 31.57 14.15
CA ASP A 3 -6.99 31.09 15.31
C ASP A 3 -6.61 29.62 15.08
N ALA A 4 -5.33 29.41 14.83
CA ALA A 4 -4.72 28.11 14.60
C ALA A 4 -4.14 27.62 15.94
N ALA A 5 -4.99 27.03 16.77
CA ALA A 5 -4.56 26.24 17.92
C ALA A 5 -4.38 24.78 17.48
N TRP A 6 -3.19 24.45 16.96
CA TRP A 6 -2.76 23.06 16.88
C TRP A 6 -2.52 22.57 18.31
N LEU A 7 -3.56 21.95 18.89
CA LEU A 7 -3.54 21.35 20.21
C LEU A 7 -2.54 20.19 20.22
N THR A 8 -1.52 20.39 21.05
CA THR A 8 -0.72 19.36 21.72
C THR A 8 -1.58 18.17 22.08
N GLY A 9 -1.14 16.98 21.67
CA GLY A 9 -1.75 15.73 22.09
C GLY A 9 -1.65 15.58 23.60
N ASP A 10 -2.79 15.65 24.27
CA ASP A 10 -3.05 14.96 25.52
C ASP A 10 -4.57 14.83 25.69
N GLY A 11 -5.04 13.60 25.63
CA GLY A 11 -6.46 13.25 25.68
C GLY A 11 -6.65 11.75 25.69
N ALA A 12 -6.27 11.14 26.82
CA ALA A 12 -6.33 9.71 27.08
C ALA A 12 -7.69 9.08 26.76
N GLY A 13 -7.70 8.13 25.83
CA GLY A 13 -8.79 7.18 25.59
C GLY A 13 -8.32 5.77 25.90
N ARG A 14 -8.79 5.19 27.00
CA ARG A 14 -8.60 3.76 27.33
C ARG A 14 -9.35 2.91 26.30
N GLY A 15 -8.63 2.20 25.45
CA GLY A 15 -9.13 1.14 24.57
C GLY A 15 -8.03 0.08 24.42
N GLY A 16 -8.40 -1.21 24.33
CA GLY A 16 -7.47 -2.34 24.20
C GLY A 16 -6.59 -2.27 22.95
N PRO A 17 -5.78 -3.31 22.64
CA PRO A 17 -4.70 -3.26 21.64
C PRO A 17 -5.22 -3.29 20.18
N ALA A 18 -6.03 -2.30 19.83
CA ALA A 18 -6.40 -1.91 18.48
C ALA A 18 -6.07 -0.42 18.33
N GLN A 19 -4.77 -0.18 18.22
CA GLN A 19 -4.09 0.93 17.52
C GLN A 19 -4.70 2.33 17.67
N GLU A 20 -3.92 3.18 18.31
CA GLU A 20 -4.04 4.64 18.37
C GLU A 20 -3.97 5.24 16.96
N MET A 21 -5.11 5.27 16.25
CA MET A 21 -5.19 5.76 14.87
C MET A 21 -5.45 7.27 14.85
N LEU A 22 -4.78 7.96 13.93
CA LEU A 22 -4.96 9.39 13.74
C LEU A 22 -6.37 9.69 13.23
N LEU A 23 -7.06 10.60 13.93
CA LEU A 23 -8.36 11.10 13.49
C LEU A 23 -8.22 11.81 12.13
N ARG A 24 -9.07 11.47 11.18
CA ARG A 24 -9.11 12.06 9.84
C ARG A 24 -10.51 12.59 9.55
N THR A 25 -10.59 13.81 9.03
CA THR A 25 -11.84 14.39 8.53
C THR A 25 -12.13 13.82 7.13
N GLY A 26 -12.52 12.55 7.04
CA GLY A 26 -12.78 11.87 5.77
C GLY A 26 -12.91 10.35 5.89
N MET A 27 -13.20 9.68 4.77
CA MET A 27 -13.29 8.22 4.70
C MET A 27 -11.88 7.60 4.82
N GLN A 28 -11.73 6.63 5.72
CA GLN A 28 -10.51 5.84 5.85
C GLN A 28 -10.78 4.41 5.41
N TYR A 29 -9.96 3.90 4.48
CA TYR A 29 -10.01 2.50 4.08
C TYR A 29 -8.97 1.70 4.84
N HIS A 30 -9.41 0.58 5.40
CA HIS A 30 -8.56 -0.31 6.19
C HIS A 30 -8.47 -1.63 5.45
N TRP A 31 -7.24 -2.10 5.27
CA TRP A 31 -6.97 -3.36 4.61
C TRP A 31 -6.75 -4.42 5.68
N HIS A 32 -7.61 -5.44 5.66
CA HIS A 32 -7.50 -6.61 6.52
C HIS A 32 -7.04 -7.80 5.68
N ASN A 33 -5.98 -8.46 6.11
CA ASN A 33 -5.58 -9.73 5.53
C ASN A 33 -6.41 -10.83 6.21
N GLU A 34 -7.67 -10.98 5.81
CA GLU A 34 -8.62 -11.93 6.42
C GLU A 34 -9.40 -12.67 5.32
N ASN A 35 -9.60 -13.96 5.52
CA ASN A 35 -10.40 -14.83 4.66
C ASN A 35 -11.87 -14.85 5.12
N ALA A 36 -12.70 -15.68 4.47
CA ALA A 36 -14.13 -15.77 4.78
C ALA A 36 -14.45 -16.28 6.20
N LEU A 37 -13.47 -16.86 6.89
CA LEU A 37 -13.57 -17.33 8.28
C LEU A 37 -13.03 -16.31 9.28
N GLY A 38 -12.56 -15.14 8.83
CA GLY A 38 -11.92 -14.13 9.68
C GLY A 38 -10.47 -14.45 10.04
N GLU A 39 -9.86 -15.43 9.37
CA GLU A 39 -8.47 -15.84 9.61
C GLU A 39 -7.55 -15.25 8.54
N PRO A 40 -6.28 -14.97 8.84
CA PRO A 40 -5.36 -14.49 7.83
C PRO A 40 -5.13 -15.49 6.71
N TYR A 41 -5.09 -15.00 5.46
CA TYR A 41 -4.66 -15.82 4.33
C TYR A 41 -3.25 -16.34 4.59
N ALA A 42 -3.09 -17.67 4.57
CA ALA A 42 -1.81 -18.34 4.82
C ALA A 42 -0.87 -18.24 3.62
N SER A 43 -1.43 -18.02 2.42
CA SER A 43 -0.65 -17.87 1.20
C SER A 43 -1.33 -16.96 0.18
N PHE A 44 -0.56 -16.49 -0.79
CA PHE A 44 -1.11 -15.73 -1.92
C PHE A 44 -2.07 -16.58 -2.75
N ASP A 45 -1.85 -17.89 -2.87
CA ASP A 45 -2.76 -18.77 -3.60
C ASP A 45 -4.13 -18.91 -2.90
N GLU A 46 -4.15 -18.91 -1.58
CA GLU A 46 -5.40 -18.88 -0.80
C GLU A 46 -6.16 -17.56 -1.02
N TYR A 47 -5.45 -16.43 -1.03
CA TYR A 47 -6.03 -15.15 -1.40
C TYR A 47 -6.62 -15.18 -2.82
N LEU A 48 -5.90 -15.74 -3.80
CA LEU A 48 -6.41 -15.90 -5.16
C LEU A 48 -7.63 -16.83 -5.22
N ALA A 49 -7.74 -17.82 -4.33
CA ALA A 49 -8.87 -18.72 -4.23
C ALA A 49 -10.18 -17.98 -3.85
N ALA A 50 -10.09 -16.91 -3.08
CA ALA A 50 -11.23 -16.07 -2.70
C ALA A 50 -11.74 -15.14 -3.83
N LEU A 51 -10.97 -14.96 -4.90
CA LEU A 51 -11.38 -14.14 -6.05
C LEU A 51 -12.30 -14.89 -7.02
N THR A 52 -13.10 -14.13 -7.79
CA THR A 52 -13.84 -14.70 -8.92
C THR A 52 -12.88 -15.31 -9.96
N GLN A 53 -13.33 -16.33 -10.69
CA GLN A 53 -12.49 -17.04 -11.65
C GLN A 53 -11.81 -16.11 -12.67
N LYS A 54 -12.55 -15.12 -13.17
CA LYS A 54 -12.05 -14.11 -14.11
C LYS A 54 -10.90 -13.30 -13.50
N ARG A 55 -11.08 -12.78 -12.29
CA ARG A 55 -10.05 -11.97 -11.58
C ARG A 55 -8.83 -12.81 -11.23
N ARG A 56 -9.02 -14.00 -10.66
CA ARG A 56 -7.95 -14.95 -10.36
C ARG A 56 -7.09 -15.29 -11.59
N ASN A 57 -7.73 -15.57 -12.72
CA ASN A 57 -7.01 -15.88 -13.96
C ASN A 57 -6.24 -14.68 -14.53
N ALA A 58 -6.80 -13.47 -14.41
CA ALA A 58 -6.12 -12.24 -14.83
C ALA A 58 -4.84 -12.01 -14.01
N VAL A 59 -4.92 -12.06 -12.67
CA VAL A 59 -3.76 -11.88 -11.78
C VAL A 59 -2.68 -12.93 -12.07
N ARG A 60 -3.06 -14.21 -12.21
CA ARG A 60 -2.10 -15.27 -12.56
C ARG A 60 -1.42 -15.04 -13.92
N LYS A 61 -2.13 -14.45 -14.88
CA LYS A 61 -1.56 -14.11 -16.20
C LYS A 61 -0.53 -13.00 -16.08
N GLU A 62 -0.85 -11.93 -15.36
CA GLU A 62 0.05 -10.81 -15.09
C GLU A 62 1.32 -11.27 -14.37
N MET A 63 1.19 -12.09 -13.34
CA MET A 63 2.35 -12.65 -12.63
C MET A 63 3.26 -13.46 -13.54
N ARG A 64 2.70 -14.28 -14.45
CA ARG A 64 3.51 -15.02 -15.44
C ARG A 64 4.22 -14.10 -16.41
N GLN A 65 3.62 -12.97 -16.79
CA GLN A 65 4.26 -12.00 -17.67
C GLN A 65 5.46 -11.34 -16.99
N VAL A 66 5.31 -10.93 -15.72
CA VAL A 66 6.41 -10.37 -14.92
C VAL A 66 7.56 -11.38 -14.78
N ALA A 67 7.24 -12.64 -14.47
CA ALA A 67 8.24 -13.70 -14.35
C ALA A 67 8.98 -13.95 -15.67
N ARG A 68 8.26 -13.97 -16.81
CA ARG A 68 8.87 -14.12 -18.15
C ARG A 68 9.77 -12.95 -18.54
N ALA A 69 9.43 -11.74 -18.10
CA ALA A 69 10.23 -10.56 -18.36
C ALA A 69 11.52 -10.48 -17.52
N GLY A 70 11.70 -11.40 -16.56
CA GLY A 70 12.90 -11.46 -15.74
C GLY A 70 12.99 -10.36 -14.67
N TYR A 71 11.88 -9.68 -14.36
CA TYR A 71 11.87 -8.66 -13.33
C TYR A 71 11.89 -9.26 -11.94
N THR A 72 12.72 -8.71 -11.07
CA THR A 72 12.73 -9.01 -9.64
C THR A 72 12.24 -7.81 -8.86
N CYS A 73 11.31 -8.03 -7.93
CA CYS A 73 10.85 -7.00 -7.00
C CYS A 73 11.51 -7.20 -5.63
N ARG A 74 12.01 -6.12 -5.03
CA ARG A 74 12.55 -6.12 -3.67
C ARG A 74 11.87 -5.02 -2.87
N ARG A 75 11.42 -5.36 -1.66
CA ARG A 75 10.89 -4.40 -0.71
C ARG A 75 12.01 -3.85 0.15
N LEU A 76 12.18 -2.53 0.13
CA LEU A 76 13.15 -1.81 0.95
C LEU A 76 12.44 -1.14 2.12
N ARG A 77 13.11 -1.06 3.27
CA ARG A 77 12.58 -0.42 4.49
C ARG A 77 13.61 0.51 5.11
N GLY A 78 13.15 1.67 5.57
CA GLY A 78 13.93 2.59 6.39
C GLY A 78 15.32 2.87 5.81
N HIS A 79 16.35 2.41 6.52
CA HIS A 79 17.76 2.62 6.15
C HIS A 79 18.20 1.93 4.85
N GLU A 80 17.44 0.95 4.33
CA GLU A 80 17.72 0.33 3.03
C GLU A 80 17.46 1.29 1.85
N ILE A 81 16.73 2.38 2.10
CA ILE A 81 16.38 3.39 1.11
C ILE A 81 17.45 4.50 1.13
N THR A 82 18.48 4.32 0.31
CA THR A 82 19.61 5.25 0.24
C THR A 82 19.25 6.56 -0.48
N PRO A 83 20.04 7.64 -0.30
CA PRO A 83 19.84 8.89 -1.04
C PRO A 83 19.85 8.73 -2.58
N GLU A 84 20.63 7.78 -3.10
CA GLU A 84 20.69 7.44 -4.53
C GLU A 84 19.36 6.88 -5.02
N LEU A 85 18.72 6.01 -4.22
CA LEU A 85 17.41 5.46 -4.52
C LEU A 85 16.32 6.54 -4.48
N TRP A 86 16.44 7.50 -3.54
CA TRP A 86 15.54 8.66 -3.50
C TRP A 86 15.64 9.53 -4.74
N ARG A 87 16.86 9.80 -5.24
CA ARG A 87 17.06 10.55 -6.49
C ARG A 87 16.41 9.83 -7.67
N ARG A 88 16.68 8.53 -7.85
CA ARG A 88 16.05 7.72 -8.92
C ARG A 88 14.53 7.69 -8.82
N PHE A 89 14.00 7.56 -7.60
CA PHE A 89 12.56 7.60 -7.38
C PHE A 89 11.95 8.96 -7.78
N PHE A 90 12.63 10.05 -7.45
CA PHE A 90 12.21 11.39 -7.83
C PHE A 90 12.20 11.57 -9.36
N ASP A 91 13.20 11.05 -10.07
CA ASP A 91 13.24 11.08 -11.54
C ASP A 91 12.01 10.35 -12.14
N PHE A 92 11.65 9.18 -11.60
CA PHE A 92 10.44 8.45 -12.03
C PHE A 92 9.14 9.20 -11.73
N TYR A 93 9.09 9.89 -10.59
CA TYR A 93 7.93 10.68 -10.21
C TYR A 93 7.72 11.85 -11.18
N LEU A 94 8.78 12.58 -11.52
CA LEU A 94 8.72 13.67 -12.49
C LEU A 94 8.30 13.19 -13.88
N ASP A 95 8.86 12.08 -14.34
CA ASP A 95 8.53 11.45 -15.63
C ASP A 95 7.03 11.14 -15.76
N THR A 96 6.35 10.84 -14.64
CA THR A 96 4.89 10.61 -14.60
C THR A 96 4.08 11.89 -14.89
N THR A 97 4.63 13.06 -14.59
CA THR A 97 3.99 14.37 -14.82
C THR A 97 4.45 15.07 -16.09
N GLU A 98 5.67 14.80 -16.54
CA GLU A 98 6.29 15.43 -17.71
C GLU A 98 5.84 14.78 -19.01
N ARG A 99 5.48 13.49 -19.01
CA ARG A 99 4.79 12.85 -20.15
C ARG A 99 3.33 13.29 -20.22
N LYS A 100 3.09 14.54 -20.60
CA LYS A 100 1.79 14.97 -21.13
C LYS A 100 1.55 14.20 -22.44
N TRP A 101 0.72 13.17 -22.37
CA TRP A 101 0.16 12.45 -23.54
C TRP A 101 1.10 11.51 -24.31
N GLY A 102 1.72 10.55 -23.61
CA GLY A 102 2.18 9.28 -24.21
C GLY A 102 2.89 9.41 -25.57
N GLN A 103 4.14 9.86 -25.56
CA GLN A 103 5.11 9.50 -26.60
C GLN A 103 5.78 8.20 -26.20
#